data_AF-A0AAN4PZ83-F1
#
_entry.id   AF-A0AAN4PZ83-F1
#
_cell.length_a   1.000
_cell.length_b   1.000
_cell.length_c   1.000
_cell.angle_alpha   90.00
_cell.angle_beta   90.00
_cell.angle_gamma   90.00
#
_symmetry.space_group_name_H-M   'P 1'
#
loop_
_entity.id
_entity.type
_entity.pdbx_description
1 polymer ?
#
loop_
_entity_poly.entity_id
_entity_poly.type
_entity_poly.pdbx_seq_one_letter_code
_entity_poly.pdbx_strand_id
1 'polypeptide(L)'
;MALSERVKGQAQGSKRSALLLRIKDHIQSNLTDTTLTLPCVSARFGISTRYLNSLFHDEETSFGWYLLSSRLQHCANDLREPLLVNRQISEIAWRWGFSDVAYFSRVFRQRYGLTAREYRTVVSR
;
A
#
# COMPACT_ATOMS: atom_id res chain seq x y z
N MET A 1 -21.76 -6.52 36.69
CA MET A 1 -21.04 -5.35 36.13
C MET A 1 -20.00 -5.70 35.06
N ALA A 2 -19.43 -6.92 35.03
CA ALA A 2 -18.35 -7.31 34.10
C ALA A 2 -18.76 -7.67 32.64
N LEU A 3 -20.05 -7.83 32.33
CA LEU A 3 -20.50 -8.17 30.96
C LEU A 3 -20.50 -6.95 30.01
N SER A 4 -20.73 -5.76 30.55
CA SER A 4 -20.89 -4.52 29.77
C SER A 4 -19.56 -3.94 29.24
N GLU A 5 -18.43 -4.27 29.84
CA GLU A 5 -17.11 -3.80 29.41
C GLU A 5 -16.55 -4.62 28.24
N ARG A 6 -16.79 -5.94 28.25
CA ARG A 6 -16.40 -6.86 27.17
C ARG A 6 -17.08 -6.54 25.84
N VAL A 7 -18.37 -6.21 25.86
CA VAL A 7 -19.13 -5.87 24.65
C VAL A 7 -18.66 -4.55 24.04
N LYS A 8 -18.28 -3.56 24.86
CA LYS A 8 -17.74 -2.27 24.40
C LYS A 8 -16.38 -2.43 23.70
N GLY A 9 -15.49 -3.26 24.25
CA GLY A 9 -14.18 -3.54 23.63
C GLY A 9 -14.30 -4.23 22.27
N GLN A 10 -15.21 -5.18 22.12
CA GLN A 10 -15.46 -5.88 20.85
C GLN A 10 -16.12 -4.98 19.79
N ALA A 11 -17.13 -4.19 20.18
CA ALA A 11 -17.78 -3.25 19.27
C ALA A 11 -16.81 -2.15 18.79
N GLN A 12 -15.89 -1.71 19.65
CA GLN A 12 -14.86 -0.73 19.28
C GLN A 12 -13.80 -1.33 18.36
N GLY A 13 -13.38 -2.58 18.61
CA GLY A 13 -12.51 -3.33 17.70
C GLY A 13 -13.12 -3.48 16.30
N SER A 14 -14.39 -3.90 16.21
CA SER A 14 -15.11 -4.04 14.94
C SER A 14 -15.21 -2.73 14.16
N LYS A 15 -15.50 -1.60 14.83
CA LYS A 15 -15.52 -0.27 14.20
C LYS A 15 -14.15 0.17 13.69
N ARG A 16 -13.08 -0.10 14.45
CA ARG A 16 -11.70 0.19 14.03
C ARG A 16 -11.32 -0.60 12.78
N SER A 17 -11.60 -1.91 12.76
CA SER A 17 -11.32 -2.77 11.61
C SER A 17 -12.12 -2.35 10.38
N ALA A 18 -13.40 -2.01 10.53
CA ALA A 18 -14.22 -1.51 9.44
C ALA A 18 -13.70 -0.18 8.87
N LEU A 19 -13.23 0.73 9.73
CA LEU A 19 -12.61 1.98 9.28
C LEU A 19 -11.30 1.72 8.53
N LEU A 20 -10.43 0.87 9.07
CA LEU A 20 -9.16 0.52 8.44
C LEU A 20 -9.39 -0.13 7.06
N LEU A 21 -10.39 -1.00 6.93
CA LEU A 21 -10.76 -1.59 5.64
C LEU A 21 -11.13 -0.52 4.61
N ARG A 22 -11.95 0.46 4.99
CA ARG A 22 -12.33 1.58 4.10
C ARG A 22 -11.12 2.46 3.74
N ILE A 23 -10.20 2.68 4.68
CA ILE A 23 -8.96 3.41 4.41
C ILE A 23 -8.09 2.67 3.41
N LYS A 24 -7.92 1.35 3.57
CA LYS A 24 -7.17 0.50 2.64
C LYS A 24 -7.79 0.50 1.24
N ASP A 25 -9.12 0.37 1.15
CA ASP A 25 -9.85 0.43 -0.11
C ASP A 25 -9.64 1.76 -0.84
N HIS A 26 -9.69 2.88 -0.10
CA HIS A 26 -9.36 4.19 -0.63
C HIS A 26 -7.91 4.26 -1.13
N ILE A 27 -6.95 3.71 -0.38
CA ILE A 27 -5.55 3.66 -0.82
C ILE A 27 -5.40 2.85 -2.12
N GLN A 28 -5.99 1.65 -2.19
CA GLN A 28 -5.93 0.79 -3.38
C GLN A 28 -6.51 1.48 -4.61
N SER A 29 -7.63 2.20 -4.45
CA SER A 29 -8.28 2.95 -5.53
C SER A 29 -7.50 4.17 -6.00
N ASN A 30 -6.51 4.65 -5.23
CA ASN A 30 -5.78 5.88 -5.50
C ASN A 30 -4.25 5.66 -5.56
N LEU A 31 -3.77 4.43 -5.77
CA LEU A 31 -2.33 4.13 -5.76
C LEU A 31 -1.52 4.92 -6.79
N THR A 32 -2.14 5.26 -7.92
CA THR A 32 -1.52 5.98 -9.04
C THR A 32 -1.31 7.46 -8.73
N ASP A 33 -1.99 8.01 -7.72
CA ASP A 33 -1.82 9.39 -7.29
C ASP A 33 -0.53 9.55 -6.48
N THR A 34 0.46 10.25 -7.04
CA THR A 34 1.76 10.51 -6.40
C THR A 34 1.64 11.42 -5.17
N THR A 35 0.53 12.14 -5.02
CA THR A 35 0.26 13.04 -3.89
C THR A 35 -0.50 12.38 -2.74
N LEU A 36 -0.83 11.09 -2.86
CA LEU A 36 -1.48 10.30 -1.82
C LEU A 36 -0.55 10.17 -0.60
N THR A 37 -0.84 10.97 0.42
CA THR A 37 -0.04 11.08 1.64
C THR A 37 -0.90 10.84 2.88
N LEU A 38 -0.23 10.55 4.01
CA LEU A 38 -0.88 10.35 5.30
C LEU A 38 -1.79 11.53 5.70
N PRO A 39 -1.37 12.81 5.56
CA PRO A 39 -2.26 13.95 5.82
C PRO A 39 -3.50 13.97 4.93
N CYS A 40 -3.35 13.74 3.62
CA CYS A 40 -4.46 13.71 2.66
C CYS A 40 -5.52 12.67 3.06
N VAL A 41 -5.09 11.44 3.34
CA VAL A 41 -6.00 10.35 3.74
C VAL A 41 -6.62 10.65 5.11
N SER A 42 -5.85 11.17 6.07
CA SER A 42 -6.39 11.52 7.39
C SER A 42 -7.50 12.58 7.31
N ALA A 43 -7.31 13.60 6.48
CA ALA A 43 -8.30 14.64 6.23
C ALA A 43 -9.55 14.08 5.53
N ARG A 44 -9.38 13.20 4.53
CA ARG A 44 -10.48 12.53 3.81
C ARG A 44 -11.42 11.76 4.74
N PHE A 45 -10.87 11.12 5.77
CA PHE A 45 -11.61 10.29 6.73
C PHE A 45 -11.96 11.03 8.03
N GLY A 46 -11.58 12.31 8.19
CA GLY A 46 -11.87 13.09 9.38
C GLY A 46 -11.17 12.58 10.65
N ILE A 47 -9.98 11.99 10.51
CA ILE A 47 -9.20 11.45 11.64
C ILE A 47 -7.83 12.11 11.71
N SER A 48 -7.17 12.04 12.87
CA SER A 48 -5.80 12.52 12.99
C SER A 48 -4.82 11.56 12.31
N THR A 49 -3.69 12.10 11.82
CA THR A 49 -2.58 11.30 11.27
C THR A 49 -2.04 10.29 12.28
N ARG A 50 -1.99 10.67 13.57
CA ARG A 50 -1.62 9.77 14.67
C ARG A 50 -2.58 8.60 14.80
N TYR A 51 -3.89 8.84 14.73
CA TYR A 51 -4.89 7.79 14.81
C TYR A 51 -4.86 6.88 13.57
N LEU A 52 -4.69 7.46 12.39
CA LEU A 52 -4.53 6.69 11.16
C LEU A 52 -3.32 5.75 11.26
N ASN A 53 -2.16 6.24 11.70
CA ASN A 53 -0.99 5.39 11.91
C ASN A 53 -1.21 4.33 13.00
N SER A 54 -1.96 4.64 14.08
CA SER A 54 -2.24 3.61 15.09
C SER A 54 -3.12 2.49 14.55
N LEU A 55 -4.04 2.77 13.62
CA LEU A 55 -4.81 1.73 12.93
C LEU A 55 -3.91 0.78 12.12
N PHE A 56 -2.88 1.29 11.44
CA PHE A 56 -1.91 0.45 10.74
C PHE A 56 -0.95 -0.27 11.70
N HIS A 57 -0.62 0.35 12.82
CA HIS A 57 0.25 -0.25 13.83
C HIS A 57 -0.39 -1.49 14.48
N ASP A 58 -1.72 -1.50 14.63
CA ASP A 58 -2.49 -2.67 15.08
C ASP A 58 -2.34 -3.87 14.12
N GLU A 59 -1.91 -3.65 12.86
CA GLU A 59 -1.57 -4.68 11.88
C GLU A 59 -0.05 -4.81 11.65
N GLU A 60 0.76 -4.38 12.62
CA GLU A 60 2.22 -4.46 12.58
C GLU A 60 2.85 -3.74 11.38
N THR A 61 2.19 -2.69 10.88
CA THR A 61 2.68 -1.91 9.74
C THR A 61 2.53 -0.41 9.94
N SER A 62 2.90 0.37 8.93
CA SER A 62 2.67 1.82 8.88
C SER A 62 1.95 2.16 7.58
N PHE A 63 1.27 3.32 7.55
CA PHE A 63 0.65 3.82 6.32
C PHE A 63 1.65 3.88 5.15
N GLY A 64 2.84 4.43 5.39
CA GLY A 64 3.85 4.60 4.36
C GLY A 64 4.36 3.27 3.80
N TRP A 65 4.59 2.29 4.68
CA TRP A 65 4.99 0.96 4.25
C TRP A 65 3.86 0.24 3.52
N TYR A 66 2.61 0.36 3.99
CA TYR A 66 1.45 -0.23 3.32
C TYR A 66 1.25 0.34 1.91
N LEU A 67 1.35 1.66 1.74
CA LEU A 67 1.28 2.33 0.44
C LEU A 67 2.41 1.86 -0.47
N LEU A 68 3.66 1.90 0.01
CA LEU A 68 4.83 1.47 -0.77
C LEU A 68 4.73 0.00 -1.20
N SER A 69 4.41 -0.89 -0.27
CA SER A 69 4.24 -2.32 -0.53
C SER A 69 3.11 -2.58 -1.52
N SER A 70 2.01 -1.83 -1.45
CA SER A 70 0.90 -1.94 -2.41
C SER A 70 1.34 -1.53 -3.80
N ARG A 71 2.02 -0.39 -3.96
CA ARG A 71 2.56 0.06 -5.25
C ARG A 71 3.55 -0.95 -5.84
N LEU A 72 4.47 -1.46 -5.02
CA LEU A 72 5.42 -2.48 -5.42
C LEU A 72 4.74 -3.78 -5.87
N GLN A 73 3.69 -4.21 -5.17
CA GLN A 73 2.92 -5.40 -5.52
C GLN A 73 2.28 -5.26 -6.91
N HIS A 74 1.66 -4.12 -7.20
CA HIS A 74 1.07 -3.86 -8.51
C HIS A 74 2.12 -3.74 -9.62
N CYS A 75 3.26 -3.09 -9.36
CA CYS A 75 4.39 -3.13 -10.29
C CYS A 75 4.85 -4.57 -10.57
N ALA A 76 4.97 -5.41 -9.54
CA ALA A 76 5.35 -6.80 -9.72
C ALA A 76 4.30 -7.60 -10.52
N ASN A 77 3.01 -7.31 -10.35
CA ASN A 77 1.95 -7.90 -11.16
C ASN A 77 2.07 -7.49 -12.64
N ASP A 78 2.24 -6.19 -12.92
CA ASP A 78 2.45 -5.70 -14.29
C ASP A 78 3.73 -6.25 -14.93
N LEU A 79 4.77 -6.52 -14.14
CA LEU A 79 6.00 -7.15 -14.62
C LEU A 79 5.84 -8.64 -14.95
N ARG A 80 4.82 -9.31 -14.39
CA ARG A 80 4.50 -10.72 -14.71
C ARG A 80 3.59 -10.85 -15.93
N GLU A 81 2.82 -9.81 -16.24
CA GLU A 81 1.83 -9.83 -17.31
C GLU A 81 2.50 -9.92 -18.71
N PRO A 82 2.32 -11.03 -19.46
CA PRO A 82 2.92 -11.18 -20.78
C PRO A 82 2.54 -10.08 -21.76
N LEU A 83 1.31 -9.56 -21.67
CA LEU A 83 0.85 -8.44 -22.51
C LEU A 83 1.62 -7.14 -22.28
N LEU A 84 2.32 -7.02 -21.15
CA LEU A 84 3.12 -5.85 -20.78
C LEU A 84 4.63 -6.07 -20.92
N VAL A 85 5.09 -7.19 -21.49
CA VAL A 85 6.52 -7.55 -21.60
C VAL A 85 7.36 -6.45 -22.27
N ASN A 86 6.79 -5.77 -23.26
CA ASN A 86 7.44 -4.70 -24.03
C ASN A 86 7.37 -3.33 -23.35
N ARG A 87 6.64 -3.19 -22.23
CA ARG A 87 6.55 -1.93 -21.49
C ARG A 87 7.84 -1.63 -20.76
N GLN A 88 8.25 -0.37 -20.77
CA GLN A 88 9.44 0.05 -20.03
C GLN A 88 9.20 -0.09 -18.52
N ILE A 89 10.24 -0.46 -17.78
CA ILE A 89 10.14 -0.60 -16.31
C ILE A 89 9.79 0.75 -15.66
N SER A 90 10.34 1.85 -16.18
CA SER A 90 10.02 3.21 -15.77
C SER A 90 8.53 3.54 -15.96
N GLU A 91 7.94 3.17 -17.09
CA GLU A 91 6.51 3.37 -17.36
C GLU A 91 5.63 2.62 -16.33
N ILE A 92 6.00 1.38 -15.99
CA ILE A 92 5.30 0.60 -14.96
C ILE A 92 5.41 1.29 -13.59
N ALA A 93 6.60 1.77 -13.22
CA ALA A 93 6.78 2.49 -11.96
C ALA A 93 5.94 3.77 -11.90
N TRP A 94 5.93 4.55 -12.98
CA TRP A 94 5.17 5.80 -13.08
C TRP A 94 3.68 5.57 -12.98
N ARG A 95 3.17 4.54 -13.67
CA ARG A 95 1.76 4.15 -13.63
C ARG A 95 1.29 3.92 -12.19
N TRP A 96 2.11 3.31 -11.35
CA TRP A 96 1.76 2.98 -9.97
C TRP A 96 2.19 4.03 -8.94
N GLY A 97 2.41 5.27 -9.38
CA GLY A 97 2.58 6.40 -8.47
C GLY A 97 3.98 6.56 -7.88
N PHE A 98 5.00 5.96 -8.50
CA PHE A 98 6.39 6.38 -8.24
C PHE A 98 6.68 7.66 -9.02
N SER A 99 7.42 8.59 -8.40
CA SER A 99 7.93 9.82 -9.05
C SER A 99 9.45 9.80 -9.28
N ASP A 100 10.15 8.81 -8.70
CA ASP A 100 11.58 8.58 -8.86
C ASP A 100 11.87 7.10 -9.19
N VAL A 101 12.45 6.82 -10.37
CA VAL A 101 12.79 5.45 -10.84
C VAL A 101 13.97 4.88 -10.06
N ALA A 102 14.91 5.71 -9.62
CA ALA A 102 16.05 5.28 -8.82
C ALA A 102 15.58 4.83 -7.44
N TYR A 103 14.67 5.60 -6.83
CA TYR A 103 13.98 5.20 -5.61
C TYR A 103 13.23 3.88 -5.80
N PHE A 104 12.38 3.78 -6.85
CA PHE A 104 11.66 2.55 -7.19
C PHE A 104 12.60 1.34 -7.31
N SER A 105 13.69 1.46 -8.08
CA SER A 105 14.62 0.35 -8.32
C SER A 105 15.25 -0.15 -7.02
N ARG A 106 15.62 0.77 -6.12
CA ARG A 106 16.18 0.44 -4.81
C ARG A 106 15.19 -0.32 -3.93
N VAL A 107 13.98 0.21 -3.77
CA VAL A 107 12.98 -0.40 -2.89
C VAL A 107 12.36 -1.68 -3.48
N PHE A 108 12.26 -1.78 -4.80
CA PHE A 108 11.86 -3.02 -5.47
C PHE A 108 12.86 -4.14 -5.22
N ARG A 109 14.16 -3.87 -5.42
CA ARG A 109 15.22 -4.85 -5.13
C ARG A 109 15.26 -5.23 -3.66
N GLN A 110 15.10 -4.27 -2.76
CA GLN A 110 15.02 -4.55 -1.33
C GLN A 110 13.85 -5.48 -0.98
N ARG A 111 12.70 -5.32 -1.64
CA ARG A 111 11.49 -6.11 -1.37
C ARG A 111 11.53 -7.52 -1.98
N TYR A 112 12.03 -7.66 -3.20
CA TYR A 112 11.95 -8.90 -3.99
C TYR A 112 13.29 -9.61 -4.20
N GLY A 113 14.41 -9.04 -3.74
CA GLY A 113 15.76 -9.59 -3.91
C GLY A 113 16.36 -9.44 -5.31
N LEU A 114 15.53 -9.16 -6.33
CA LEU A 114 15.90 -8.99 -7.73
C LEU A 114 15.63 -7.56 -8.19
N THR A 115 16.39 -7.07 -9.18
CA THR A 115 16.00 -5.88 -9.91
C THR A 115 14.68 -6.11 -10.65
N ALA A 116 13.90 -5.06 -10.92
CA ALA A 116 12.65 -5.19 -11.69
C ALA A 116 12.85 -5.85 -13.07
N ARG A 117 14.03 -5.66 -13.69
CA ARG A 117 14.39 -6.29 -14.97
C ARG A 117 14.61 -7.79 -14.81
N GLU A 118 15.45 -8.19 -13.86
CA GLU A 118 15.69 -9.60 -13.55
C GLU A 118 14.38 -10.29 -13.15
N TYR A 119 13.58 -9.63 -12.32
CA TYR A 119 12.27 -10.10 -11.89
C TYR A 119 11.40 -10.47 -13.09
N ARG A 120 11.27 -9.57 -14.08
CA ARG A 120 10.53 -9.82 -15.33
C ARG A 120 11.09 -11.03 -16.08
N THR A 121 12.41 -11.12 -16.25
CA THR A 121 13.00 -12.23 -17.01
C THR A 121 12.81 -13.61 -16.36
N VAL A 122 12.65 -13.66 -15.04
CA VAL A 122 12.41 -14.92 -14.31
C VAL A 122 10.95 -15.35 -14.41
N VAL A 123 10.02 -14.39 -14.31
CA VAL A 123 8.58 -14.68 -14.26
C VAL A 123 7.89 -14.75 -15.62
N SER A 124 8.48 -14.16 -16.67
CA SER A 124 7.96 -14.23 -18.05
C SER A 124 8.48 -15.44 -18.84
N ARG A 125 9.12 -16.41 -18.17
CA ARG A 125 9.46 -17.73 -18.73
C ARG A 125 8.28 -18.67 -18.55
#